data_AF-A0A238VEE9-F1
#
_entry.id   AF-A0A238VEE9-F1
#
_cell.length_a   1.000
_cell.length_b   1.000
_cell.length_c   1.000
_cell.angle_alpha   90.00
_cell.angle_beta   90.00
_cell.angle_gamma   90.00
#
_symmetry.space_group_name_H-M   'P 1'
#
loop_
_entity.id
_entity.type
_entity.pdbx_description
1 polymer ?
#
loop_
_entity_poly.entity_id
_entity_poly.type
_entity_poly.pdbx_seq_one_letter_code
_entity_poly.pdbx_strand_id
1 'polypeptide(L)'
;MKEIKLQENGLLPNNQIQLSKTDANKELSQLNRNNTNKLLNNKSNNKLLTNINNISFINDVGIYDEVISNKSIDTIRDAACFDDNITTDIRAQFPLFFINRNIIKIPTKVRTTIERFIPKELLREIHSNRDVAIELCLMFTTQLTSTYFEIQDNPESEGWKSLHAKYLREFLSINPNTYKDVRTALEHHTKQGPIIECDHKHIEGEKNFDYRFGEAYVGKGMVSYHLKTKEAQRLLNKHFIRVYKRSQSNPIVKNLLEFYEDVSLPTIDQIWEEGDRLRKSDYKTKKGKLLKKLGHKSRSEFKDPQKISFIEDSVKIFKYLTEDGLMYPEVGSKKSGGRIIDSFTLMPSWIRNMIKIKGETNVEADYSCLHPNISIGLYDGTKEHLTHNDLALAMSTDVSIIKKEHLSFFNKKVPHMKASPLYDFYEKNEPKMLQNIIDEKYASEYKHKITSRRLFAKEVEIMTEVVEILNEDFIYVGYVYDALICHPSDANRVKEVMDSIILKQGVKTSAKLSNDSTESISSDVEVDKKYIRVDVKLINFDIRIRSMVLEEINKGDEVVFKDAIIEFEDKSTFYDKVLRIYDRINPELIYVIESHILNPLNN
;
A
#
# COMPACT_ATOMS: atom_id res chain seq x y z
N MET A 1 -14.31 49.86 38.29
CA MET A 1 -14.44 50.47 39.64
C MET A 1 -14.42 49.35 40.67
N LYS A 2 -13.49 49.46 41.63
CA LYS A 2 -13.29 48.69 42.87
C LYS A 2 -12.75 47.26 42.79
N GLU A 3 -11.41 47.22 42.83
CA GLU A 3 -10.58 46.30 43.60
C GLU A 3 -11.11 46.03 45.02
N ILE A 4 -10.86 44.83 45.56
CA ILE A 4 -10.39 44.64 46.94
C ILE A 4 -9.34 43.51 46.97
N LYS A 5 -8.28 43.77 47.74
CA LYS A 5 -7.03 43.05 47.97
C LYS A 5 -7.08 42.09 49.18
N LEU A 6 -6.20 41.08 49.14
CA LEU A 6 -5.32 40.51 50.18
C LEU A 6 -5.83 40.28 51.62
N GLN A 7 -5.60 39.07 52.16
CA GLN A 7 -4.59 38.89 53.22
C GLN A 7 -4.11 37.44 53.47
N GLU A 8 -2.88 37.41 53.96
CA GLU A 8 -1.88 36.37 54.23
C GLU A 8 -2.18 35.36 55.35
N ASN A 9 -1.49 34.21 55.29
CA ASN A 9 -0.75 33.50 56.37
C ASN A 9 -0.19 32.20 55.72
N GLY A 10 1.08 31.80 55.71
CA GLY A 10 2.22 32.06 56.58
C GLY A 10 2.69 30.72 57.18
N LEU A 11 3.78 30.12 56.65
CA LEU A 11 4.86 29.37 57.36
C LEU A 11 5.64 28.41 56.44
N LEU A 12 6.92 28.73 56.22
CA LEU A 12 8.02 27.85 55.80
C LEU A 12 8.70 27.24 57.04
N PRO A 13 9.58 26.22 56.86
CA PRO A 13 11.00 26.53 57.00
C PRO A 13 11.96 25.83 56.01
N ASN A 14 12.89 26.64 55.50
CA ASN A 14 14.34 26.44 55.28
C ASN A 14 14.96 25.03 55.30
N ASN A 15 15.74 24.73 54.25
CA ASN A 15 17.20 24.79 54.35
C ASN A 15 17.90 24.73 52.98
N GLN A 16 18.66 25.78 52.69
CA GLN A 16 19.73 25.85 51.69
C GLN A 16 21.05 25.38 52.32
N ILE A 17 21.90 24.69 51.58
CA ILE A 17 23.36 24.92 51.63
C ILE A 17 23.91 24.85 50.20
N GLN A 18 24.73 25.83 49.88
CA GLN A 18 25.33 26.14 48.58
C GLN A 18 26.86 25.98 48.68
N LEU A 19 27.47 25.74 47.51
CA LEU A 19 28.84 26.12 47.07
C LEU A 19 30.06 25.36 47.62
N SER A 20 30.90 24.87 46.69
CA SER A 20 32.09 25.62 46.25
C SER A 20 32.79 24.97 45.04
N LYS A 21 33.26 25.80 44.10
CA LYS A 21 34.23 25.48 43.05
C LYS A 21 35.63 25.86 43.56
N THR A 22 36.64 25.03 43.30
CA THR A 22 37.99 25.47 42.85
C THR A 22 38.87 24.27 42.45
N ASP A 23 39.41 24.37 41.23
CA ASP A 23 40.70 23.95 40.67
C ASP A 23 41.57 22.85 41.32
N ALA A 24 41.94 21.84 40.53
CA ALA A 24 43.30 21.31 40.45
C ALA A 24 43.50 20.44 39.17
N ASN A 25 44.34 20.92 38.27
CA ASN A 25 44.94 20.18 37.16
C ASN A 25 46.21 19.46 37.64
N LYS A 26 46.58 18.39 36.91
CA LYS A 26 47.84 17.61 36.97
C LYS A 26 48.00 16.67 38.18
N GLU A 27 47.93 15.36 37.93
CA GLU A 27 49.14 14.55 37.82
C GLU A 27 48.88 13.14 37.26
N LEU A 28 49.79 12.76 36.36
CA LEU A 28 50.28 11.42 36.04
C LEU A 28 49.36 10.38 35.37
N SER A 29 49.31 10.53 34.05
CA SER A 29 49.83 9.53 33.12
C SER A 29 51.05 8.75 33.65
N GLN A 30 50.91 7.43 33.85
CA GLN A 30 51.95 6.40 33.62
C GLN A 30 51.47 5.03 34.13
N LEU A 31 50.75 4.28 33.30
CA LEU A 31 50.85 2.82 33.27
C LEU A 31 50.43 2.33 31.89
N ASN A 32 51.36 2.54 30.97
CA ASN A 32 51.34 2.02 29.63
C ASN A 32 51.81 0.56 29.64
N ARG A 33 51.21 -0.23 28.75
CA ARG A 33 51.84 -1.36 28.03
C ARG A 33 52.20 -2.60 28.88
N ASN A 34 51.36 -3.64 28.74
CA ASN A 34 51.75 -4.93 28.15
C ASN A 34 50.57 -5.92 28.26
N ASN A 35 49.97 -6.27 27.11
CA ASN A 35 49.57 -7.63 26.72
C ASN A 35 48.60 -7.59 25.53
N THR A 36 49.15 -7.25 24.36
CA THR A 36 48.61 -7.63 23.06
C THR A 36 49.33 -8.90 22.60
N ASN A 37 48.63 -10.04 22.63
CA ASN A 37 48.54 -11.04 21.55
C ASN A 37 48.22 -12.45 22.09
N LYS A 38 47.30 -13.11 21.38
CA LYS A 38 46.77 -14.48 21.54
C LYS A 38 45.79 -14.61 22.72
N LEU A 39 44.49 -14.85 22.50
CA LEU A 39 43.94 -15.93 21.69
C LEU A 39 42.56 -15.58 21.08
N LEU A 40 42.36 -16.01 19.83
CA LEU A 40 41.08 -16.08 19.12
C LEU A 40 40.04 -16.94 19.85
N ASN A 41 38.78 -16.76 19.42
CA ASN A 41 37.56 -17.56 19.65
C ASN A 41 36.72 -17.19 20.88
N ASN A 42 35.70 -16.34 20.68
CA ASN A 42 34.38 -16.88 20.36
C ASN A 42 33.38 -15.80 19.91
N LYS A 43 32.73 -16.09 18.79
CA LYS A 43 31.62 -15.38 18.19
C LYS A 43 30.41 -15.35 19.13
N SER A 44 29.71 -14.22 19.15
CA SER A 44 28.24 -14.18 19.10
C SER A 44 27.82 -12.84 18.50
N ASN A 45 27.69 -12.85 17.18
CA ASN A 45 27.15 -11.78 16.36
C ASN A 45 25.64 -11.70 16.61
N ASN A 46 25.18 -10.66 17.32
CA ASN A 46 23.80 -10.19 17.27
C ASN A 46 23.81 -8.72 16.86
N LYS A 47 24.02 -8.48 15.56
CA LYS A 47 23.81 -7.18 14.92
C LYS A 47 23.65 -7.41 13.42
N LEU A 48 22.40 -7.46 12.96
CA LEU A 48 21.86 -6.94 11.69
C LEU A 48 20.55 -7.68 11.38
N LEU A 49 19.42 -7.00 11.55
CA LEU A 49 18.13 -7.37 10.97
C LEU A 49 17.35 -6.08 10.74
N THR A 50 17.77 -5.30 9.74
CA THR A 50 16.97 -4.19 9.20
C THR A 50 16.09 -4.74 8.09
N ASN A 51 14.80 -4.86 8.41
CA ASN A 51 13.74 -5.33 7.52
C ASN A 51 13.39 -4.19 6.54
N ILE A 52 13.88 -4.30 5.31
CA ILE A 52 13.51 -3.38 4.22
C ILE A 52 12.20 -3.90 3.61
N ASN A 53 11.07 -3.39 4.09
CA ASN A 53 9.75 -3.51 3.46
C ASN A 53 9.21 -2.10 3.18
N ASN A 54 9.82 -1.41 2.22
CA ASN A 54 9.30 -0.16 1.66
C ASN A 54 8.51 -0.49 0.39
N ILE A 55 7.20 -0.72 0.54
CA ILE A 55 6.27 -0.29 -0.50
C ILE A 55 6.01 1.18 -0.15
N SER A 56 6.90 2.04 -0.64
CA SER A 56 6.76 3.48 -0.61
C SER A 56 5.39 3.85 -1.18
N PHE A 57 4.72 4.82 -0.57
CA PHE A 57 3.53 5.43 -1.14
C PHE A 57 3.96 6.16 -2.43
N ILE A 58 3.83 5.46 -3.55
CA ILE A 58 4.22 5.93 -4.87
C ILE A 58 3.14 6.89 -5.37
N ASN A 59 3.29 8.18 -5.03
CA ASN A 59 3.07 9.24 -6.00
C ASN A 59 4.41 9.47 -6.71
N ASP A 60 4.97 8.46 -7.38
CA ASP A 60 6.09 8.67 -8.31
C ASP A 60 5.49 9.41 -9.49
N VAL A 61 5.53 10.74 -9.45
CA VAL A 61 5.31 11.54 -10.65
C VAL A 61 6.57 11.41 -11.52
N GLY A 62 6.70 10.23 -12.12
CA GLY A 62 7.68 9.92 -13.13
C GLY A 62 7.35 10.68 -14.40
N ILE A 63 8.40 11.14 -15.08
CA ILE A 63 8.26 11.66 -16.44
C ILE A 63 8.27 10.46 -17.37
N TYR A 64 7.21 10.33 -18.14
CA TYR A 64 7.10 9.41 -19.25
C TYR A 64 7.66 10.10 -20.48
N ASP A 65 8.69 9.52 -21.09
CA ASP A 65 9.08 9.84 -22.45
C ASP A 65 8.20 9.01 -23.38
N GLU A 66 7.11 9.61 -23.85
CA GLU A 66 6.47 9.20 -25.09
C GLU A 66 5.87 10.42 -25.80
N VAL A 67 6.05 10.39 -27.11
CA VAL A 67 6.03 11.50 -28.05
C VAL A 67 4.63 12.07 -28.20
N ILE A 68 4.40 13.32 -27.77
CA ILE A 68 3.28 14.12 -28.29
C ILE A 68 3.89 15.18 -29.21
N SER A 69 3.69 14.98 -30.51
CA SER A 69 4.03 15.97 -31.53
C SER A 69 3.38 17.31 -31.18
N ASN A 70 4.17 18.37 -31.24
CA ASN A 70 3.73 19.75 -31.06
C ASN A 70 2.73 20.12 -32.18
N LYS A 71 1.45 19.83 -31.99
CA LYS A 71 0.38 20.57 -32.69
C LYS A 71 -0.30 21.47 -31.67
N SER A 72 -0.03 22.77 -31.80
CA SER A 72 -0.76 23.81 -31.10
C SER A 72 -2.24 23.74 -31.50
N ILE A 73 -3.11 23.51 -30.54
CA ILE A 73 -4.55 23.69 -30.73
C ILE A 73 -4.99 24.75 -29.72
N ASP A 74 -5.74 25.71 -30.26
CA ASP A 74 -6.17 26.95 -29.64
C ASP A 74 -7.06 26.68 -28.42
N THR A 75 -6.66 27.21 -27.25
CA THR A 75 -7.21 26.84 -25.92
C THR A 75 -8.24 27.83 -25.39
N ILE A 76 -8.76 28.72 -26.23
CA ILE A 76 -9.58 29.86 -25.79
C ILE A 76 -11.07 29.49 -25.65
N ARG A 77 -11.55 28.33 -26.14
CA ARG A 77 -13.00 28.05 -26.21
C ARG A 77 -13.62 27.24 -25.06
N ASP A 78 -12.85 26.55 -24.23
CA ASP A 78 -13.42 25.60 -23.24
C ASP A 78 -13.42 26.12 -21.79
N ALA A 79 -13.05 27.39 -21.56
CA ALA A 79 -12.94 27.96 -20.21
C ALA A 79 -14.26 28.49 -19.61
N ALA A 80 -15.40 28.37 -20.32
CA ALA A 80 -16.60 29.17 -20.03
C ALA A 80 -17.80 28.41 -19.43
N CYS A 81 -17.69 27.15 -19.01
CA CYS A 81 -18.90 26.39 -18.64
C CYS A 81 -18.71 25.45 -17.44
N PHE A 82 -18.57 25.98 -16.21
CA PHE A 82 -18.89 25.22 -14.99
C PHE A 82 -19.33 26.22 -13.91
N ASP A 83 -20.63 26.20 -13.58
CA ASP A 83 -21.33 27.16 -12.71
C ASP A 83 -21.43 26.63 -11.27
N ASP A 84 -21.33 27.53 -10.29
CA ASP A 84 -21.04 27.27 -8.86
C ASP A 84 -22.25 26.89 -7.98
N ASN A 85 -23.04 25.86 -8.34
CA ASN A 85 -24.18 25.43 -7.50
C ASN A 85 -23.97 24.03 -6.89
N ILE A 86 -23.41 23.98 -5.67
CA ILE A 86 -23.28 22.76 -4.85
C ILE A 86 -24.37 22.76 -3.76
N THR A 87 -25.27 21.77 -3.81
CA THR A 87 -26.28 21.49 -2.78
C THR A 87 -25.81 20.36 -1.85
N THR A 88 -26.42 20.27 -0.67
CA THR A 88 -25.94 19.61 0.56
C THR A 88 -26.09 18.08 0.66
N ASP A 89 -26.19 17.36 -0.45
CA ASP A 89 -26.15 15.89 -0.45
C ASP A 89 -24.82 15.40 -1.06
N ILE A 90 -24.04 14.62 -0.30
CA ILE A 90 -22.78 14.00 -0.77
C ILE A 90 -23.12 12.86 -1.72
N ARG A 91 -23.52 13.19 -2.94
CA ARG A 91 -23.51 12.27 -4.08
C ARG A 91 -22.16 12.43 -4.77
N ALA A 92 -21.50 11.34 -5.12
CA ALA A 92 -20.24 11.38 -5.86
C ALA A 92 -20.45 11.67 -7.36
N GLN A 93 -21.35 12.59 -7.70
CA GLN A 93 -21.58 13.01 -9.07
C GLN A 93 -20.34 13.74 -9.62
N PHE A 94 -19.96 13.40 -10.85
CA PHE A 94 -18.93 14.10 -11.63
C PHE A 94 -19.22 15.61 -11.68
N PRO A 95 -18.32 16.54 -11.27
CA PRO A 95 -16.87 16.43 -11.12
C PRO A 95 -16.40 16.71 -9.68
N LEU A 96 -16.33 15.69 -8.82
CA LEU A 96 -15.66 15.78 -7.50
C LEU A 96 -14.20 16.25 -7.59
N PHE A 97 -13.52 16.04 -8.72
CA PHE A 97 -12.10 16.37 -8.90
C PHE A 97 -11.79 17.88 -8.94
N PHE A 98 -12.80 18.72 -9.15
CA PHE A 98 -12.63 20.17 -9.34
C PHE A 98 -13.37 21.03 -8.31
N ILE A 99 -14.12 20.41 -7.38
CA ILE A 99 -14.87 21.13 -6.32
C ILE A 99 -13.96 22.09 -5.54
N ASN A 100 -12.68 21.73 -5.39
CA ASN A 100 -11.69 22.53 -4.70
C ASN A 100 -10.38 22.69 -5.50
N ARG A 101 -10.48 23.02 -6.79
CA ARG A 101 -9.33 23.19 -7.73
C ARG A 101 -8.17 24.08 -7.24
N ASN A 102 -8.43 24.94 -6.26
CA ASN A 102 -7.44 25.86 -5.68
C ASN A 102 -6.96 25.43 -4.30
N ILE A 103 -7.39 24.29 -3.77
CA ILE A 103 -6.96 23.79 -2.46
C ILE A 103 -5.79 22.83 -2.63
N ILE A 104 -4.77 23.03 -1.80
CA ILE A 104 -3.64 22.12 -1.67
C ILE A 104 -3.47 21.67 -0.22
N LYS A 105 -2.89 20.49 -0.03
CA LYS A 105 -2.55 19.99 1.31
C LYS A 105 -1.07 20.21 1.61
N ILE A 106 -0.81 20.80 2.76
CA ILE A 106 0.54 21.15 3.22
C ILE A 106 0.73 20.70 4.67
N PRO A 107 1.96 20.40 5.10
CA PRO A 107 2.21 20.12 6.51
C PRO A 107 1.93 21.35 7.38
N THR A 108 1.48 21.08 8.59
CA THR A 108 1.20 22.11 9.60
C THR A 108 2.47 22.93 9.85
N LYS A 109 2.30 24.25 10.03
CA LYS A 109 3.37 25.25 10.29
C LYS A 109 4.27 25.62 9.10
N VAL A 110 4.30 24.85 8.01
CA VAL A 110 5.15 25.16 6.84
C VAL A 110 4.91 26.58 6.33
N ARG A 111 3.65 26.96 6.10
CA ARG A 111 3.27 28.32 5.68
C ARG A 111 3.81 29.39 6.63
N THR A 112 3.56 29.23 7.92
CA THR A 112 4.01 30.19 8.94
C THR A 112 5.53 30.28 8.98
N THR A 113 6.25 29.18 8.76
CA THR A 113 7.71 29.20 8.66
C THR A 113 8.16 30.00 7.46
N ILE A 114 7.60 29.76 6.27
CA ILE A 114 7.94 30.51 5.06
C ILE A 114 7.69 32.00 5.25
N GLU A 115 6.53 32.36 5.83
CA GLU A 115 6.15 33.75 6.07
C GLU A 115 7.05 34.47 7.09
N ARG A 116 7.59 33.78 8.11
CA ARG A 116 8.30 34.42 9.23
C ARG A 116 9.81 34.27 9.20
N PHE A 117 10.32 33.15 8.69
CA PHE A 117 11.71 32.74 8.91
C PHE A 117 12.53 32.59 7.63
N ILE A 118 11.89 32.59 6.46
CA ILE A 118 12.63 32.60 5.19
C ILE A 118 12.97 34.05 4.81
N PRO A 119 14.25 34.36 4.52
CA PRO A 119 14.69 35.68 4.10
C PRO A 119 13.88 36.23 2.92
N LYS A 120 13.57 37.52 2.95
CA LYS A 120 12.79 38.17 1.89
C LYS A 120 13.53 38.17 0.56
N GLU A 121 14.86 38.16 0.62
CA GLU A 121 15.77 38.12 -0.51
C GLU A 121 15.59 36.82 -1.30
N LEU A 122 15.55 35.68 -0.62
CA LEU A 122 15.32 34.37 -1.24
C LEU A 122 13.91 34.26 -1.85
N LEU A 123 12.89 34.81 -1.18
CA LEU A 123 11.53 34.84 -1.74
C LEU A 123 11.46 35.74 -2.99
N ARG A 124 12.23 36.83 -3.03
CA ARG A 124 12.28 37.75 -4.18
C ARG A 124 12.97 37.13 -5.39
N GLU A 125 13.90 36.20 -5.19
CA GLU A 125 14.52 35.42 -6.28
C GLU A 125 13.49 34.51 -6.98
N ILE A 126 12.52 33.97 -6.22
CA ILE A 126 11.43 33.16 -6.78
C ILE A 126 10.47 34.03 -7.59
N HIS A 127 9.99 35.12 -6.99
CA HIS A 127 9.02 36.03 -7.62
C HIS A 127 9.00 37.41 -6.95
N SER A 128 8.75 38.46 -7.74
CA SER A 128 8.68 39.84 -7.25
C SER A 128 7.54 40.07 -6.25
N ASN A 129 6.38 39.44 -6.49
CA ASN A 129 5.28 39.35 -5.53
C ASN A 129 5.56 38.25 -4.51
N ARG A 130 5.70 38.65 -3.24
CA ARG A 130 5.97 37.77 -2.10
C ARG A 130 4.92 36.67 -1.90
N ASP A 131 3.65 36.97 -2.10
CA ASP A 131 2.58 35.98 -1.88
C ASP A 131 2.65 34.87 -2.94
N VAL A 132 2.99 35.21 -4.18
CA VAL A 132 3.23 34.24 -5.25
C VAL A 132 4.42 33.36 -4.90
N ALA A 133 5.53 33.93 -4.42
CA ALA A 133 6.70 33.17 -4.00
C ALA A 133 6.39 32.17 -2.87
N ILE A 134 5.60 32.61 -1.87
CA ILE A 134 5.13 31.74 -0.78
C ILE A 134 4.28 30.59 -1.34
N GLU A 135 3.32 30.87 -2.21
CA GLU A 135 2.43 29.84 -2.75
C GLU A 135 3.14 28.83 -3.65
N LEU A 136 4.17 29.26 -4.40
CA LEU A 136 5.03 28.33 -5.15
C LEU A 136 5.84 27.40 -4.23
N CYS A 137 6.32 27.92 -3.10
CA CYS A 137 6.96 27.10 -2.07
C CYS A 137 5.96 26.08 -1.50
N LEU A 138 4.73 26.51 -1.19
CA LEU A 138 3.68 25.63 -0.71
C LEU A 138 3.34 24.55 -1.75
N MET A 139 3.19 24.91 -3.02
CA MET A 139 2.96 23.97 -4.13
C MET A 139 4.07 22.91 -4.21
N PHE A 140 5.35 23.29 -4.05
CA PHE A 140 6.44 22.30 -3.99
C PHE A 140 6.23 21.31 -2.84
N THR A 141 5.89 21.79 -1.64
CA THR A 141 5.72 20.92 -0.48
C THR A 141 4.56 19.93 -0.62
N THR A 142 3.53 20.23 -1.42
CA THR A 142 2.43 19.27 -1.68
C THR A 142 2.95 17.98 -2.31
N GLN A 143 4.01 18.09 -3.11
CA GLN A 143 4.63 16.95 -3.80
C GLN A 143 5.30 15.98 -2.84
N LEU A 144 5.58 16.39 -1.60
CA LEU A 144 6.20 15.57 -0.57
C LEU A 144 5.19 15.01 0.42
N THR A 145 3.89 15.31 0.30
CA THR A 145 2.87 14.84 1.26
C THR A 145 2.80 13.32 1.39
N SER A 146 3.12 12.55 0.34
CA SER A 146 3.20 11.08 0.43
C SER A 146 4.29 10.60 1.38
N THR A 147 5.39 11.35 1.53
CA THR A 147 6.50 11.00 2.45
C THR A 147 6.08 11.07 3.91
N TYR A 148 5.11 11.92 4.24
CA TYR A 148 4.55 12.02 5.58
C TYR A 148 3.89 10.70 6.01
N PHE A 149 3.03 10.15 5.14
CA PHE A 149 2.32 8.90 5.42
C PHE A 149 3.27 7.71 5.40
N GLU A 150 4.30 7.73 4.55
CA GLU A 150 5.33 6.69 4.52
C GLU A 150 6.07 6.59 5.86
N ILE A 151 6.55 7.71 6.41
CA ILE A 151 7.25 7.72 7.71
C ILE A 151 6.29 7.31 8.84
N GLN A 152 5.01 7.69 8.74
CA GLN A 152 4.01 7.33 9.75
C GLN A 152 3.74 5.82 9.79
N ASP A 153 3.66 5.18 8.63
CA ASP A 153 3.39 3.74 8.51
C ASP A 153 4.63 2.87 8.71
N ASN A 154 5.80 3.40 8.34
CA ASN A 154 7.11 2.81 8.55
C ASN A 154 8.07 3.82 9.18
N PRO A 155 8.17 3.84 10.53
CA PRO A 155 9.09 4.75 11.24
C PRO A 155 10.57 4.57 10.91
N GLU A 156 10.97 3.45 10.28
CA GLU A 156 12.33 3.22 9.80
C GLU A 156 12.58 3.82 8.40
N SER A 157 11.54 4.26 7.69
CA SER A 157 11.71 4.94 6.41
C SER A 157 12.27 6.34 6.64
N GLU A 158 13.27 6.69 5.83
CA GLU A 158 13.83 8.04 5.78
C GLU A 158 12.94 9.03 5.02
N GLY A 159 11.88 8.54 4.33
CA GLY A 159 10.89 9.36 3.62
C GLY A 159 11.42 10.12 2.40
N TRP A 160 12.46 9.60 1.75
CA TRP A 160 12.98 10.18 0.51
C TRP A 160 12.07 9.92 -0.69
N LYS A 161 11.80 10.97 -1.46
CA LYS A 161 11.01 10.92 -2.69
C LYS A 161 11.76 11.55 -3.87
N SER A 162 11.95 10.74 -4.91
CA SER A 162 12.54 11.20 -6.17
C SER A 162 11.58 12.13 -6.91
N LEU A 163 12.00 13.35 -7.18
CA LEU A 163 11.28 14.29 -8.07
C LEU A 163 12.17 14.66 -9.25
N HIS A 164 11.64 14.50 -10.47
CA HIS A 164 12.36 14.88 -11.67
C HIS A 164 12.35 16.39 -11.89
N ALA A 165 13.51 16.95 -12.27
CA ALA A 165 13.67 18.37 -12.55
C ALA A 165 12.76 18.87 -13.69
N LYS A 166 12.51 18.04 -14.72
CA LYS A 166 11.59 18.42 -15.82
C LYS A 166 10.13 18.51 -15.31
N TYR A 167 9.72 17.65 -14.36
CA TYR A 167 8.41 17.74 -13.73
C TYR A 167 8.30 19.04 -12.91
N LEU A 168 9.26 19.30 -12.02
CA LEU A 168 9.28 20.49 -11.19
C LEU A 168 9.32 21.78 -12.01
N ARG A 169 10.12 21.80 -13.09
CA ARG A 169 10.17 22.92 -14.04
C ARG A 169 8.82 23.18 -14.69
N GLU A 170 8.09 22.13 -15.06
CA GLU A 170 6.77 22.28 -15.68
C GLU A 170 5.67 22.62 -14.66
N PHE A 171 5.82 22.19 -13.40
CA PHE A 171 4.86 22.41 -12.33
C PHE A 171 4.94 23.83 -11.76
N LEU A 172 6.15 24.36 -11.56
CA LEU A 172 6.41 25.69 -10.98
C LEU A 172 6.82 26.73 -12.05
N SER A 173 6.42 26.51 -13.31
CA SER A 173 6.97 27.20 -14.49
C SER A 173 6.54 28.66 -14.61
N ILE A 174 7.19 29.56 -13.86
CA ILE A 174 7.25 30.99 -14.18
C ILE A 174 8.45 31.25 -15.08
N ASN A 175 9.60 30.71 -14.72
CA ASN A 175 10.80 30.64 -15.55
C ASN A 175 11.47 29.24 -15.41
N PRO A 176 12.43 28.86 -16.27
CA PRO A 176 13.04 27.52 -16.24
C PRO A 176 13.78 27.14 -14.95
N ASN A 177 14.15 28.14 -14.14
CA ASN A 177 14.91 27.98 -12.90
C ASN A 177 14.09 28.23 -11.63
N THR A 178 12.83 28.67 -11.71
CA THR A 178 11.98 29.00 -10.55
C THR A 178 11.95 27.87 -9.52
N TYR A 179 11.91 26.61 -9.96
CA TYR A 179 11.89 25.47 -9.03
C TYR A 179 13.20 25.33 -8.22
N LYS A 180 14.34 25.77 -8.78
CA LYS A 180 15.62 25.80 -8.06
C LYS A 180 15.60 26.88 -6.99
N ASP A 181 15.06 28.06 -7.31
CA ASP A 181 14.94 29.16 -6.35
C ASP A 181 13.98 28.77 -5.21
N VAL A 182 12.86 28.12 -5.55
CA VAL A 182 11.93 27.53 -4.58
C VAL A 182 12.63 26.50 -3.70
N ARG A 183 13.39 25.59 -4.29
CA ARG A 183 14.17 24.60 -3.54
C ARG A 183 15.17 25.27 -2.59
N THR A 184 15.95 26.25 -3.08
CA THR A 184 16.92 27.00 -2.26
C THR A 184 16.25 27.68 -1.07
N ALA A 185 15.08 28.29 -1.27
CA ALA A 185 14.32 28.90 -0.18
C ALA A 185 13.81 27.86 0.84
N LEU A 186 13.40 26.67 0.39
CA LEU A 186 12.91 25.60 1.27
C LEU A 186 14.03 24.84 2.01
N GLU A 187 15.24 24.77 1.45
CA GLU A 187 16.44 24.21 2.08
C GLU A 187 17.14 25.20 3.03
N HIS A 188 16.73 26.48 3.03
CA HIS A 188 17.29 27.48 3.92
C HIS A 188 17.09 27.10 5.38
N HIS A 189 18.18 27.09 6.14
CA HIS A 189 18.16 26.69 7.54
C HIS A 189 17.46 27.73 8.41
N THR A 190 16.39 27.32 9.06
CA THR A 190 15.73 28.09 10.12
C THR A 190 16.18 27.60 11.50
N LYS A 191 15.73 28.25 12.58
CA LYS A 191 15.99 27.77 13.95
C LYS A 191 15.46 26.36 14.19
N GLN A 192 14.45 25.93 13.42
CA GLN A 192 13.84 24.61 13.48
C GLN A 192 14.45 23.62 12.46
N GLY A 193 15.52 24.02 11.74
CA GLY A 193 16.04 23.28 10.59
C GLY A 193 15.38 23.71 9.25
N PRO A 194 15.78 23.08 8.14
CA PRO A 194 15.20 23.37 6.83
C PRO A 194 13.78 22.80 6.71
N ILE A 195 12.97 23.34 5.79
CA ILE A 195 11.61 22.84 5.54
C ILE A 195 11.68 21.53 4.75
N ILE A 196 12.56 21.48 3.76
CA ILE A 196 12.86 20.28 2.98
C ILE A 196 14.35 19.99 3.01
N GLU A 197 14.70 18.73 2.78
CA GLU A 197 16.06 18.28 2.54
C GLU A 197 16.14 17.70 1.12
N CYS A 198 17.28 17.91 0.46
CA CYS A 198 17.60 17.40 -0.87
C CYS A 198 18.90 16.60 -0.77
N ASP A 199 18.94 15.41 -1.37
CA ASP A 199 20.12 14.54 -1.27
C ASP A 199 21.31 15.02 -2.11
N HIS A 200 21.05 15.88 -3.10
CA HIS A 200 22.02 16.45 -4.05
C HIS A 200 22.91 15.42 -4.74
N LYS A 201 22.47 14.16 -4.84
CA LYS A 201 23.23 13.11 -5.50
C LYS A 201 23.06 13.26 -7.00
N HIS A 202 24.09 13.76 -7.66
CA HIS A 202 24.11 13.83 -9.12
C HIS A 202 24.40 12.45 -9.70
N ILE A 203 23.42 11.90 -10.43
CA ILE A 203 23.58 10.68 -11.21
C ILE A 203 23.70 11.09 -12.67
N GLU A 204 24.80 10.73 -13.33
CA GLU A 204 25.03 11.09 -14.73
C GLU A 204 23.92 10.53 -15.63
N GLY A 205 23.30 11.39 -16.43
CA GLY A 205 22.15 11.03 -17.27
C GLY A 205 20.78 11.15 -16.57
N GLU A 206 20.71 11.15 -15.24
CA GLU A 206 19.46 11.35 -14.50
C GLU A 206 19.32 12.79 -13.97
N LYS A 207 18.21 13.47 -14.31
CA LYS A 207 17.88 14.81 -13.81
C LYS A 207 16.84 14.74 -12.70
N ASN A 208 17.10 13.93 -11.68
CA ASN A 208 16.29 13.73 -10.48
C ASN A 208 17.13 14.02 -9.23
N PHE A 209 16.47 14.50 -8.20
CA PHE A 209 17.00 14.50 -6.83
C PHE A 209 15.97 13.85 -5.93
N ASP A 210 16.43 13.28 -4.83
CA ASP A 210 15.57 12.81 -3.76
C ASP A 210 15.31 13.94 -2.76
N TYR A 211 14.06 14.09 -2.37
CA TYR A 211 13.59 15.13 -1.45
C TYR A 211 12.80 14.53 -0.29
N ARG A 212 12.87 15.14 0.88
CA ARG A 212 12.01 14.83 2.03
C ARG A 212 11.68 16.07 2.85
N PHE A 213 10.71 15.98 3.74
CA PHE A 213 10.52 17.01 4.77
C PHE A 213 11.65 16.97 5.80
N GLY A 214 12.10 18.14 6.24
CA GLY A 214 13.01 18.24 7.38
C GLY A 214 12.36 17.75 8.67
N GLU A 215 13.16 17.24 9.60
CA GLU A 215 12.71 16.54 10.82
C GLU A 215 11.63 17.31 11.62
N ALA A 216 11.73 18.64 11.69
CA ALA A 216 10.78 19.48 12.41
C ALA A 216 9.36 19.53 11.79
N TYR A 217 9.24 19.19 10.51
CA TYR A 217 8.00 19.25 9.73
C TYR A 217 7.41 17.85 9.46
N VAL A 218 8.20 16.80 9.66
CA VAL A 218 7.73 15.41 9.62
C VAL A 218 6.74 15.14 10.77
N GLY A 219 5.65 14.42 10.49
CA GLY A 219 4.73 13.93 11.52
C GLY A 219 3.82 14.98 12.19
N LYS A 220 3.88 16.27 11.79
CA LYS A 220 3.10 17.37 12.43
C LYS A 220 1.65 17.54 11.97
N GLY A 221 1.15 16.66 11.10
CA GLY A 221 -0.21 16.73 10.54
C GLY A 221 -0.28 17.59 9.28
N MET A 222 -1.37 17.45 8.52
CA MET A 222 -1.64 18.15 7.26
C MET A 222 -2.83 19.11 7.42
N VAL A 223 -2.81 20.22 6.67
CA VAL A 223 -3.90 21.20 6.61
C VAL A 223 -4.20 21.58 5.17
N SER A 224 -5.48 21.84 4.87
CA SER A 224 -5.90 22.46 3.60
C SER A 224 -5.45 23.91 3.53
N TYR A 225 -4.96 24.33 2.37
CA TYR A 225 -4.65 25.72 2.06
C TYR A 225 -5.28 26.09 0.73
N HIS A 226 -6.12 27.13 0.73
CA HIS A 226 -6.69 27.70 -0.48
C HIS A 226 -5.70 28.70 -1.11
N LEU A 227 -5.21 28.38 -2.31
CA LEU A 227 -4.38 29.26 -3.12
C LEU A 227 -5.12 30.57 -3.41
N LYS A 228 -4.45 31.68 -3.17
CA LYS A 228 -5.00 33.05 -3.28
C LYS A 228 -4.49 33.77 -4.52
N THR A 229 -3.30 33.44 -5.00
CA THR A 229 -2.70 34.11 -6.15
C THR A 229 -3.15 33.47 -7.45
N LYS A 230 -3.47 34.31 -8.45
CA LYS A 230 -3.90 33.85 -9.77
C LYS A 230 -2.80 33.03 -10.45
N GLU A 231 -1.53 33.37 -10.21
CA GLU A 231 -0.37 32.68 -10.74
C GLU A 231 -0.29 31.23 -10.24
N ALA A 232 -0.39 31.00 -8.93
CA ALA A 232 -0.36 29.66 -8.36
C ALA A 232 -1.57 28.83 -8.81
N GLN A 233 -2.77 29.42 -8.77
CA GLN A 233 -3.99 28.78 -9.26
C GLN A 233 -3.87 28.36 -10.74
N ARG A 234 -3.34 29.24 -11.60
CA ARG A 234 -3.11 28.94 -13.02
C ARG A 234 -2.14 27.79 -13.22
N LEU A 235 -1.04 27.75 -12.45
CA LEU A 235 -0.05 26.68 -12.53
C LEU A 235 -0.62 25.33 -12.07
N LEU A 236 -1.40 25.33 -10.98
CA LEU A 236 -2.09 24.14 -10.49
C LEU A 236 -3.12 23.63 -11.50
N ASN A 237 -3.93 24.51 -12.09
CA ASN A 237 -4.88 24.15 -13.15
C ASN A 237 -4.17 23.59 -14.40
N LYS A 238 -3.03 24.18 -14.79
CA LYS A 238 -2.20 23.66 -15.89
C LYS A 238 -1.68 22.25 -15.59
N HIS A 239 -1.38 21.95 -14.33
CA HIS A 239 -1.00 20.61 -13.91
C HIS A 239 -2.17 19.63 -14.03
N PHE A 240 -3.35 19.96 -13.50
CA PHE A 240 -4.53 19.11 -13.60
C PHE A 240 -4.94 18.80 -15.04
N ILE A 241 -4.95 19.80 -15.93
CA ILE A 241 -5.24 19.58 -17.36
C ILE A 241 -4.26 18.59 -17.99
N ARG A 242 -2.98 18.62 -17.57
CA ARG A 242 -1.96 17.70 -18.08
C ARG A 242 -2.18 16.28 -17.59
N VAL A 243 -2.47 16.12 -16.30
CA VAL A 243 -2.79 14.82 -15.69
C VAL A 243 -4.04 14.23 -16.34
N TYR A 244 -5.09 15.04 -16.49
CA TYR A 244 -6.34 14.68 -17.16
C TYR A 244 -6.10 14.18 -18.59
N LYS A 245 -5.42 14.98 -19.43
CA LYS A 245 -5.14 14.61 -20.83
C LYS A 245 -4.36 13.31 -20.98
N ARG A 246 -3.45 13.01 -20.04
CA ARG A 246 -2.67 11.75 -20.05
C ARG A 246 -3.52 10.54 -19.67
N SER A 247 -4.52 10.75 -18.84
CA SER A 247 -5.29 9.67 -18.23
C SER A 247 -6.54 9.34 -19.05
N GLN A 248 -6.96 10.23 -19.95
CA GLN A 248 -8.11 10.03 -20.83
C GLN A 248 -8.03 8.81 -21.75
N SER A 249 -6.84 8.29 -22.08
CA SER A 249 -6.72 7.11 -22.93
C SER A 249 -6.67 5.80 -22.14
N ASN A 250 -6.59 5.85 -20.80
CA ASN A 250 -6.45 4.65 -19.98
C ASN A 250 -7.84 4.06 -19.64
N PRO A 251 -8.13 2.79 -20.00
CA PRO A 251 -9.44 2.18 -19.75
C PRO A 251 -9.82 2.11 -18.26
N ILE A 252 -8.87 1.78 -17.39
CA ILE A 252 -9.10 1.71 -15.93
C ILE A 252 -9.46 3.10 -15.39
N VAL A 253 -8.77 4.14 -15.84
CA VAL A 253 -9.11 5.52 -15.46
C VAL A 253 -10.54 5.85 -15.87
N LYS A 254 -10.93 5.63 -17.14
CA LYS A 254 -12.29 5.91 -17.60
C LYS A 254 -13.33 5.17 -16.77
N ASN A 255 -13.11 3.89 -16.52
CA ASN A 255 -13.98 3.07 -15.66
C ASN A 255 -14.11 3.66 -14.26
N LEU A 256 -13.01 4.09 -13.62
CA LEU A 256 -13.05 4.70 -12.29
C LEU A 256 -13.87 5.99 -12.27
N LEU A 257 -13.77 6.78 -13.34
CA LEU A 257 -14.52 8.03 -13.47
C LEU A 257 -16.04 7.77 -13.45
N GLU A 258 -16.50 6.76 -14.18
CA GLU A 258 -17.92 6.32 -14.18
C GLU A 258 -18.30 5.67 -12.84
N PHE A 259 -17.44 4.81 -12.30
CA PHE A 259 -17.67 4.12 -11.03
C PHE A 259 -17.93 5.09 -9.87
N TYR A 260 -17.23 6.23 -9.84
CA TYR A 260 -17.38 7.18 -8.74
C TYR A 260 -18.79 7.75 -8.65
N GLU A 261 -19.54 7.86 -9.75
CA GLU A 261 -20.90 8.42 -9.74
C GLU A 261 -21.87 7.63 -8.84
N ASP A 262 -21.63 6.34 -8.71
CA ASP A 262 -22.47 5.41 -7.96
C ASP A 262 -22.00 5.21 -6.50
N VAL A 263 -20.89 5.83 -6.10
CA VAL A 263 -20.24 5.58 -4.81
C VAL A 263 -20.70 6.55 -3.73
N SER A 264 -20.90 6.01 -2.52
CA SER A 264 -21.06 6.79 -1.30
C SER A 264 -20.04 6.37 -0.24
N LEU A 265 -19.40 7.38 0.36
CA LEU A 265 -18.37 7.21 1.37
C LEU A 265 -18.97 7.14 2.79
N PRO A 266 -18.37 6.38 3.71
CA PRO A 266 -18.79 6.39 5.11
C PRO A 266 -18.51 7.74 5.78
N THR A 267 -19.33 8.10 6.77
CA THR A 267 -19.05 9.27 7.63
C THR A 267 -17.92 8.97 8.60
N ILE A 268 -17.29 10.03 9.14
CA ILE A 268 -16.23 9.87 10.14
C ILE A 268 -16.72 9.11 11.38
N ASP A 269 -17.97 9.34 11.79
CA ASP A 269 -18.55 8.68 12.96
C ASP A 269 -18.75 7.18 12.69
N GLN A 270 -19.25 6.82 11.50
CA GLN A 270 -19.36 5.42 11.08
C GLN A 270 -17.99 4.73 11.07
N ILE A 271 -16.94 5.39 10.57
CA ILE A 271 -15.57 4.84 10.57
C ILE A 271 -15.07 4.58 11.99
N TRP A 272 -15.36 5.49 12.93
CA TRP A 272 -15.00 5.30 14.34
C TRP A 272 -15.73 4.12 14.97
N GLU A 273 -17.04 4.00 14.74
CA GLU A 273 -17.86 2.90 15.22
C GLU A 273 -17.34 1.55 14.71
N GLU A 274 -17.08 1.45 13.40
CA GLU A 274 -16.57 0.24 12.77
C GLU A 274 -15.14 -0.09 13.24
N GLY A 275 -14.28 0.92 13.38
CA GLY A 275 -12.94 0.75 13.94
C GLY A 275 -12.99 0.21 15.38
N ASP A 276 -13.89 0.71 16.22
CA ASP A 276 -14.07 0.22 17.58
C ASP A 276 -14.70 -1.19 17.62
N ARG A 277 -15.56 -1.54 16.66
CA ARG A 277 -16.09 -2.90 16.49
C ARG A 277 -14.97 -3.89 16.11
N LEU A 278 -14.20 -3.59 15.07
CA LEU A 278 -13.08 -4.42 14.59
C LEU A 278 -11.98 -4.59 15.64
N ARG A 279 -11.70 -3.54 16.41
CA ARG A 279 -10.75 -3.61 17.53
C ARG A 279 -11.21 -4.59 18.60
N LYS A 280 -12.51 -4.64 18.91
CA LYS A 280 -13.07 -5.57 19.91
C LYS A 280 -13.02 -7.03 19.44
N SER A 281 -13.00 -7.27 18.13
CA SER A 281 -12.85 -8.60 17.54
C SER A 281 -11.41 -9.00 17.22
N ASP A 282 -10.42 -8.32 17.81
CA ASP A 282 -8.98 -8.53 17.56
C ASP A 282 -8.59 -8.57 16.07
N TYR A 283 -9.25 -7.72 15.27
CA TYR A 283 -9.05 -7.68 13.83
C TYR A 283 -7.58 -7.40 13.45
N LYS A 284 -7.07 -8.21 12.51
CA LYS A 284 -5.78 -8.00 11.87
C LYS A 284 -5.99 -7.51 10.45
N THR A 285 -5.29 -6.43 10.10
CA THR A 285 -5.26 -5.90 8.73
C THR A 285 -4.71 -6.93 7.74
N LYS A 286 -4.93 -6.74 6.42
CA LYS A 286 -4.31 -7.57 5.35
C LYS A 286 -2.77 -7.67 5.48
N LYS A 287 -2.12 -6.69 6.13
CA LYS A 287 -0.67 -6.68 6.42
C LYS A 287 -0.28 -7.41 7.72
N GLY A 288 -1.23 -8.04 8.39
CA GLY A 288 -1.04 -8.75 9.67
C GLY A 288 -0.89 -7.84 10.89
N LYS A 289 -1.11 -6.53 10.77
CA LYS A 289 -1.06 -5.58 11.90
C LYS A 289 -2.38 -5.61 12.68
N LEU A 290 -2.31 -5.66 14.02
CA LEU A 290 -3.47 -5.64 14.91
C LEU A 290 -4.04 -4.21 15.00
N LEU A 291 -5.36 -4.06 14.84
CA LEU A 291 -6.02 -2.76 14.94
C LEU A 291 -6.17 -2.33 16.41
N LYS A 292 -5.68 -1.13 16.76
CA LYS A 292 -5.81 -0.56 18.11
C LYS A 292 -6.16 0.92 18.08
N LYS A 293 -6.58 1.43 19.24
CA LYS A 293 -6.77 2.86 19.49
C LYS A 293 -5.49 3.43 20.11
N LEU A 294 -5.01 4.55 19.59
CA LEU A 294 -3.87 5.26 20.17
C LEU A 294 -4.29 5.99 21.45
N GLY A 295 -5.43 6.69 21.41
CA GLY A 295 -5.91 7.50 22.51
C GLY A 295 -4.91 8.59 22.93
N HIS A 296 -4.71 8.77 24.24
CA HIS A 296 -3.78 9.74 24.81
C HIS A 296 -2.34 9.21 24.98
N LYS A 297 -2.06 7.98 24.54
CA LYS A 297 -0.76 7.33 24.73
C LYS A 297 0.21 7.70 23.63
N SER A 298 1.50 7.78 23.98
CA SER A 298 2.57 7.81 23.00
C SER A 298 2.71 6.45 22.30
N ARG A 299 3.13 6.45 21.03
CA ARG A 299 3.44 5.22 20.28
C ARG A 299 4.53 4.38 20.96
N SER A 300 5.46 5.03 21.66
CA SER A 300 6.54 4.37 22.41
C SER A 300 6.05 3.55 23.61
N GLU A 301 4.81 3.75 24.05
CA GLU A 301 4.21 3.00 25.18
C GLU A 301 3.64 1.65 24.74
N PHE A 302 3.54 1.39 23.43
CA PHE A 302 3.04 0.12 22.92
C PHE A 302 4.19 -0.85 22.66
N LYS A 303 4.02 -2.10 23.09
CA LYS A 303 4.94 -3.19 22.73
C LYS A 303 4.82 -3.46 21.23
N ASP A 304 5.95 -3.51 20.53
CA ASP A 304 6.07 -3.72 19.09
C ASP A 304 5.14 -2.82 18.25
N PRO A 305 5.33 -1.47 18.23
CA PRO A 305 4.45 -0.54 17.51
C PRO A 305 4.32 -0.87 16.02
N GLN A 306 5.34 -1.48 15.41
CA GLN A 306 5.36 -1.90 14.01
C GLN A 306 4.32 -3.00 13.69
N LYS A 307 3.85 -3.75 14.69
CA LYS A 307 2.81 -4.79 14.55
C LYS A 307 1.40 -4.25 14.76
N ILE A 308 1.25 -2.95 15.02
CA ILE A 308 -0.02 -2.31 15.34
C ILE A 308 -0.40 -1.32 14.23
N SER A 309 -1.70 -1.25 13.93
CA SER A 309 -2.28 -0.20 13.10
C SER A 309 -3.25 0.61 13.97
N PHE A 310 -3.14 1.93 13.96
CA PHE A 310 -3.98 2.80 14.78
C PHE A 310 -5.21 3.29 14.00
N ILE A 311 -6.38 3.24 14.62
CA ILE A 311 -7.64 3.74 14.04
C ILE A 311 -7.51 5.23 13.70
N GLU A 312 -6.91 6.01 14.60
CA GLU A 312 -6.63 7.45 14.41
C GLU A 312 -5.87 7.73 13.11
N ASP A 313 -4.92 6.87 12.76
CA ASP A 313 -4.09 7.04 11.59
C ASP A 313 -4.87 6.69 10.31
N SER A 314 -5.70 5.65 10.37
CA SER A 314 -6.62 5.30 9.28
C SER A 314 -7.66 6.40 9.01
N VAL A 315 -8.21 7.01 10.06
CA VAL A 315 -9.15 8.16 9.96
C VAL A 315 -8.46 9.38 9.34
N LYS A 316 -7.20 9.66 9.71
CA LYS A 316 -6.42 10.75 9.11
C LYS A 316 -6.16 10.52 7.62
N ILE A 317 -5.81 9.28 7.24
CA ILE A 317 -5.62 8.91 5.83
C ILE A 317 -6.94 9.09 5.08
N PHE A 318 -8.06 8.57 5.61
CA PHE A 318 -9.37 8.73 5.00
C PHE A 318 -9.73 10.20 4.76
N LYS A 319 -9.58 11.06 5.80
CA LYS A 319 -9.82 12.50 5.66
C LYS A 319 -8.95 13.11 4.59
N TYR A 320 -7.64 12.82 4.61
CA TYR A 320 -6.71 13.33 3.60
C TYR A 320 -7.15 12.97 2.16
N LEU A 321 -7.67 11.75 1.96
CA LEU A 321 -8.05 11.23 0.64
C LEU A 321 -9.44 11.68 0.16
N THR A 322 -10.26 12.31 1.01
CA THR A 322 -11.69 12.53 0.73
C THR A 322 -12.21 13.93 1.08
N GLU A 323 -11.59 14.66 2.01
CA GLU A 323 -12.18 15.88 2.59
C GLU A 323 -12.28 17.07 1.63
N ASP A 324 -11.39 17.14 0.63
CA ASP A 324 -11.44 18.18 -0.42
C ASP A 324 -11.94 17.62 -1.76
N GLY A 325 -12.52 16.43 -1.78
CA GLY A 325 -12.86 15.65 -2.97
C GLY A 325 -11.92 14.44 -3.16
N LEU A 326 -12.33 13.49 -4.00
CA LEU A 326 -11.52 12.32 -4.34
C LEU A 326 -10.31 12.73 -5.21
N MET A 327 -9.20 12.01 -5.04
CA MET A 327 -8.03 12.15 -5.90
C MET A 327 -8.39 11.75 -7.32
N TYR A 328 -7.95 12.55 -8.30
CA TYR A 328 -8.04 12.15 -9.69
C TYR A 328 -7.17 10.91 -9.91
N PRO A 329 -7.69 9.83 -10.53
CA PRO A 329 -6.94 8.61 -10.75
C PRO A 329 -5.75 8.86 -11.70
N GLU A 330 -4.54 8.56 -11.25
CA GLU A 330 -3.31 8.78 -12.01
C GLU A 330 -2.63 7.48 -12.41
N VAL A 331 -2.16 7.40 -13.66
CA VAL A 331 -1.37 6.27 -14.15
C VAL A 331 0.03 6.31 -13.54
N GLY A 332 0.40 5.27 -12.80
CA GLY A 332 1.69 5.12 -12.16
C GLY A 332 2.84 4.81 -13.13
N SER A 333 4.07 4.92 -12.64
CA SER A 333 5.27 4.85 -13.48
C SER A 333 5.60 3.45 -13.99
N LYS A 334 6.60 3.35 -14.88
CA LYS A 334 7.23 2.06 -15.23
C LYS A 334 7.79 1.32 -13.99
N LYS A 335 8.02 2.01 -12.86
CA LYS A 335 8.43 1.39 -11.59
C LYS A 335 7.26 0.69 -10.88
N SER A 336 6.04 1.20 -11.04
CA SER A 336 4.82 0.59 -10.49
C SER A 336 4.04 -0.23 -11.51
N GLY A 337 4.65 -0.55 -12.67
CA GLY A 337 4.02 -1.33 -13.73
C GLY A 337 2.83 -0.65 -14.41
N GLY A 338 2.65 0.67 -14.24
CA GLY A 338 1.46 1.36 -14.77
C GLY A 338 0.23 1.32 -13.86
N ARG A 339 0.35 0.78 -12.63
CA ARG A 339 -0.76 0.73 -11.66
C ARG A 339 -1.41 2.10 -11.49
N ILE A 340 -2.73 2.13 -11.46
CA ILE A 340 -3.48 3.36 -11.19
C ILE A 340 -3.45 3.66 -9.70
N ILE A 341 -3.26 4.93 -9.34
CA ILE A 341 -3.28 5.43 -7.96
C ILE A 341 -4.42 6.43 -7.84
N ASP A 342 -5.31 6.19 -6.87
CA ASP A 342 -6.46 7.02 -6.56
C ASP A 342 -6.76 6.97 -5.04
N SER A 343 -7.86 7.60 -4.62
CA SER A 343 -8.29 7.57 -3.23
C SER A 343 -8.60 6.15 -2.72
N PHE A 344 -9.22 5.26 -3.51
CA PHE A 344 -9.58 3.92 -3.03
C PHE A 344 -8.38 2.99 -2.91
N THR A 345 -7.45 3.07 -3.85
CA THR A 345 -6.18 2.32 -3.82
C THR A 345 -5.37 2.64 -2.56
N LEU A 346 -5.36 3.91 -2.14
CA LEU A 346 -4.63 4.37 -0.96
C LEU A 346 -5.41 4.25 0.36
N MET A 347 -6.73 4.00 0.28
CA MET A 347 -7.60 3.91 1.45
C MET A 347 -7.32 2.64 2.26
N PRO A 348 -7.31 2.71 3.61
CA PRO A 348 -7.22 1.53 4.45
C PRO A 348 -8.33 0.52 4.10
N SER A 349 -7.94 -0.72 3.79
CA SER A 349 -8.87 -1.78 3.35
C SER A 349 -10.14 -1.92 4.19
N TRP A 350 -10.04 -1.85 5.51
CA TRP A 350 -11.21 -2.01 6.39
C TRP A 350 -12.19 -0.83 6.29
N ILE A 351 -11.70 0.39 5.99
CA ILE A 351 -12.56 1.55 5.70
C ILE A 351 -13.16 1.41 4.30
N ARG A 352 -12.36 0.94 3.33
CA ARG A 352 -12.80 0.73 1.96
C ARG A 352 -13.96 -0.28 1.88
N ASN A 353 -13.97 -1.31 2.72
CA ASN A 353 -15.08 -2.26 2.83
C ASN A 353 -16.39 -1.63 3.32
N MET A 354 -16.36 -0.41 3.87
CA MET A 354 -17.56 0.32 4.30
C MET A 354 -18.18 1.17 3.19
N ILE A 355 -17.50 1.31 2.05
CA ILE A 355 -18.00 2.07 0.91
C ILE A 355 -19.28 1.40 0.39
N LYS A 356 -20.23 2.22 -0.04
CA LYS A 356 -21.45 1.71 -0.65
C LYS A 356 -21.53 2.10 -2.12
N ILE A 357 -22.00 1.17 -2.95
CA ILE A 357 -22.26 1.39 -4.37
C ILE A 357 -23.77 1.33 -4.53
N LYS A 358 -24.39 2.39 -5.07
CA LYS A 358 -25.86 2.53 -5.18
C LYS A 358 -26.60 2.29 -3.86
N GLY A 359 -25.95 2.59 -2.73
CA GLY A 359 -26.51 2.43 -1.39
C GLY A 359 -26.29 1.05 -0.74
N GLU A 360 -25.78 0.06 -1.49
CA GLU A 360 -25.49 -1.29 -1.02
C GLU A 360 -24.01 -1.47 -0.65
N THR A 361 -23.73 -2.35 0.30
CA THR A 361 -22.35 -2.68 0.71
C THR A 361 -21.61 -3.31 -0.45
N ASN A 362 -20.42 -2.79 -0.77
CA ASN A 362 -19.63 -3.29 -1.88
C ASN A 362 -19.15 -4.75 -1.69
N VAL A 363 -18.83 -5.41 -2.81
CA VAL A 363 -18.15 -6.72 -2.84
C VAL A 363 -16.80 -6.55 -3.50
N GLU A 364 -15.75 -7.09 -2.87
CA GLU A 364 -14.38 -7.11 -3.42
C GLU A 364 -14.13 -8.47 -4.09
N ALA A 365 -13.74 -8.45 -5.36
CA ALA A 365 -13.25 -9.60 -6.11
C ALA A 365 -11.73 -9.51 -6.22
N ASP A 366 -11.00 -10.47 -5.65
CA ASP A 366 -9.53 -10.43 -5.52
C ASP A 366 -8.91 -11.72 -6.07
N TYR A 367 -7.83 -11.60 -6.85
CA TYR A 367 -7.13 -12.78 -7.37
C TYR A 367 -6.41 -13.54 -6.26
N SER A 368 -6.53 -14.87 -6.29
CA SER A 368 -5.73 -15.73 -5.43
C SER A 368 -4.29 -15.83 -5.94
N CYS A 369 -3.28 -15.60 -5.09
CA CYS A 369 -1.88 -15.92 -5.44
C CYS A 369 -1.40 -15.37 -6.79
N LEU A 370 -1.82 -14.15 -7.17
CA LEU A 370 -1.57 -13.64 -8.52
C LEU A 370 -0.07 -13.59 -8.87
N HIS A 371 0.74 -12.92 -8.04
CA HIS A 371 2.17 -12.71 -8.34
C HIS A 371 2.99 -14.01 -8.46
N PRO A 372 2.85 -15.02 -7.58
CA PRO A 372 3.43 -16.33 -7.81
C PRO A 372 3.06 -16.95 -9.17
N ASN A 373 1.77 -16.92 -9.56
CA ASN A 373 1.32 -17.54 -10.81
C ASN A 373 1.75 -16.74 -12.04
N ILE A 374 1.81 -15.41 -11.97
CA ILE A 374 2.44 -14.59 -13.02
C ILE A 374 3.93 -14.94 -13.15
N SER A 375 4.62 -15.14 -12.02
CA SER A 375 6.07 -15.46 -12.03
C SER A 375 6.35 -16.78 -12.73
N ILE A 376 5.50 -17.80 -12.53
CA ILE A 376 5.57 -19.06 -13.25
C ILE A 376 5.51 -18.82 -14.76
N GLY A 377 4.50 -18.10 -15.24
CA GLY A 377 4.33 -17.84 -16.68
C GLY A 377 5.47 -17.00 -17.28
N LEU A 378 5.96 -15.99 -16.56
CA LEU A 378 6.98 -15.07 -17.08
C LEU A 378 8.41 -15.64 -17.09
N TYR A 379 8.71 -16.60 -16.22
CA TYR A 379 10.08 -17.08 -16.00
C TYR A 379 10.25 -18.58 -16.29
N ASP A 380 9.37 -19.17 -17.12
CA ASP A 380 9.40 -20.58 -17.50
C ASP A 380 9.29 -21.55 -16.32
N GLY A 381 8.38 -21.28 -15.38
CA GLY A 381 7.99 -22.24 -14.35
C GLY A 381 7.28 -23.46 -14.94
N THR A 382 7.31 -24.57 -14.21
CA THR A 382 6.77 -25.86 -14.65
C THR A 382 5.46 -26.23 -13.98
N LYS A 383 5.17 -25.74 -12.75
CA LYS A 383 3.85 -25.94 -12.16
C LYS A 383 2.80 -25.17 -12.93
N GLU A 384 1.65 -25.80 -13.03
CA GLU A 384 0.50 -25.18 -13.65
C GLU A 384 -0.10 -24.11 -12.74
N HIS A 385 -0.32 -24.40 -11.45
CA HIS A 385 -1.00 -23.48 -10.53
C HIS A 385 -0.41 -23.59 -9.12
N LEU A 386 -0.33 -22.46 -8.41
CA LEU A 386 0.04 -22.38 -7.00
C LEU A 386 -1.06 -21.66 -6.20
N THR A 387 -1.56 -22.31 -5.15
CA THR A 387 -2.34 -21.66 -4.10
C THR A 387 -1.55 -21.52 -2.80
N HIS A 388 -1.91 -20.52 -1.97
CA HIS A 388 -1.30 -20.36 -0.65
C HIS A 388 -1.54 -21.57 0.26
N ASN A 389 -2.65 -22.28 0.07
CA ASN A 389 -2.99 -23.49 0.82
C ASN A 389 -2.09 -24.66 0.43
N ASP A 390 -1.85 -24.87 -0.87
CA ASP A 390 -0.95 -25.93 -1.34
C ASP A 390 0.48 -25.72 -0.83
N LEU A 391 0.96 -24.47 -0.83
CA LEU A 391 2.26 -24.14 -0.24
C LEU A 391 2.28 -24.36 1.27
N ALA A 392 1.24 -23.91 1.98
CA ALA A 392 1.13 -24.08 3.43
C ALA A 392 1.20 -25.56 3.83
N LEU A 393 0.48 -26.41 3.11
CA LEU A 393 0.49 -27.86 3.28
C LEU A 393 1.87 -28.45 2.96
N ALA A 394 2.44 -28.14 1.79
CA ALA A 394 3.73 -28.66 1.35
C ALA A 394 4.89 -28.26 2.28
N MET A 395 4.78 -27.11 2.93
CA MET A 395 5.80 -26.57 3.83
C MET A 395 5.47 -26.78 5.31
N SER A 396 4.34 -27.43 5.64
CA SER A 396 3.85 -27.56 7.02
C SER A 396 3.90 -26.24 7.79
N THR A 397 3.45 -25.16 7.15
CA THR A 397 3.57 -23.78 7.63
C THR A 397 2.22 -23.08 7.51
N ASP A 398 1.86 -22.26 8.51
CA ASP A 398 0.59 -21.51 8.50
C ASP A 398 0.44 -20.62 7.25
N VAL A 399 -0.74 -20.65 6.63
CA VAL A 399 -1.06 -19.93 5.39
C VAL A 399 -0.83 -18.42 5.50
N SER A 400 -1.01 -17.83 6.69
CA SER A 400 -0.77 -16.40 6.91
C SER A 400 0.72 -16.05 6.83
N ILE A 401 1.61 -16.97 7.21
CA ILE A 401 3.06 -16.82 7.06
C ILE A 401 3.43 -16.88 5.58
N ILE A 402 2.90 -17.84 4.84
CA ILE A 402 3.14 -17.97 3.39
C ILE A 402 2.68 -16.71 2.65
N LYS A 403 1.45 -16.24 2.92
CA LYS A 403 0.91 -15.00 2.36
C LYS A 403 1.86 -13.82 2.65
N LYS A 404 2.30 -13.68 3.91
CA LYS A 404 3.20 -12.59 4.31
C LYS A 404 4.55 -12.66 3.61
N GLU A 405 5.13 -13.85 3.46
CA GLU A 405 6.41 -14.01 2.78
C GLU A 405 6.29 -13.72 1.28
N HIS A 406 5.22 -14.17 0.60
CA HIS A 406 4.96 -13.88 -0.81
C HIS A 406 4.82 -12.39 -1.10
N LEU A 407 4.26 -11.59 -0.19
CA LEU A 407 4.14 -10.13 -0.35
C LEU A 407 5.48 -9.44 -0.66
N SER A 408 6.61 -10.03 -0.26
CA SER A 408 7.93 -9.43 -0.42
C SER A 408 8.93 -10.29 -1.18
N PHE A 409 8.72 -11.61 -1.29
CA PHE A 409 9.70 -12.56 -1.82
C PHE A 409 10.30 -12.13 -3.17
N PHE A 410 9.46 -11.85 -4.17
CA PHE A 410 9.92 -11.45 -5.50
C PHE A 410 10.58 -10.06 -5.55
N ASN A 411 10.41 -9.23 -4.52
CA ASN A 411 11.10 -7.94 -4.40
C ASN A 411 12.39 -8.03 -3.57
N LYS A 412 12.68 -9.15 -2.88
CA LYS A 412 13.90 -9.30 -2.07
C LYS A 412 15.14 -9.29 -2.98
N LYS A 413 16.26 -8.81 -2.42
CA LYS A 413 17.62 -9.04 -2.99
C LYS A 413 17.93 -10.53 -2.92
N VAL A 414 18.73 -11.06 -3.84
CA VAL A 414 19.05 -12.49 -3.92
C VAL A 414 19.51 -13.10 -2.59
N PRO A 415 20.42 -12.48 -1.80
CA PRO A 415 20.80 -13.03 -0.49
C PRO A 415 19.63 -13.13 0.50
N HIS A 416 18.69 -12.18 0.45
CA HIS A 416 17.50 -12.19 1.30
C HIS A 416 16.42 -13.14 0.79
N MET A 417 16.35 -13.38 -0.54
CA MET A 417 15.52 -14.44 -1.09
C MET A 417 15.98 -15.78 -0.56
N LYS A 418 17.29 -16.08 -0.61
CA LYS A 418 17.89 -17.32 -0.09
C LYS A 418 17.63 -17.58 1.40
N ALA A 419 17.42 -16.52 2.18
CA ALA A 419 17.08 -16.63 3.60
C ALA A 419 15.58 -16.84 3.86
N SER A 420 14.74 -16.75 2.81
CA SER A 420 13.29 -16.88 2.91
C SER A 420 12.89 -18.36 2.92
N PRO A 421 11.89 -18.78 3.72
CA PRO A 421 11.44 -20.17 3.72
C PRO A 421 10.87 -20.62 2.36
N LEU A 422 10.39 -19.69 1.55
CA LEU A 422 9.90 -19.95 0.20
C LEU A 422 11.00 -20.33 -0.80
N TYR A 423 12.27 -19.99 -0.51
CA TYR A 423 13.36 -20.24 -1.46
C TYR A 423 13.56 -21.75 -1.67
N ASP A 424 13.66 -22.52 -0.59
CA ASP A 424 13.85 -23.98 -0.67
C ASP A 424 12.70 -24.66 -1.42
N PHE A 425 11.47 -24.16 -1.23
CA PHE A 425 10.32 -24.62 -1.99
C PHE A 425 10.49 -24.36 -3.49
N TYR A 426 10.80 -23.12 -3.89
CA TYR A 426 10.98 -22.78 -5.31
C TYR A 426 12.23 -23.42 -5.92
N GLU A 427 13.30 -23.61 -5.16
CA GLU A 427 14.51 -24.29 -5.65
C GLU A 427 14.22 -25.76 -5.96
N LYS A 428 13.41 -26.42 -5.12
CA LYS A 428 13.02 -27.82 -5.33
C LYS A 428 11.98 -27.99 -6.43
N ASN A 429 10.97 -27.11 -6.47
CA ASN A 429 9.78 -27.30 -7.30
C ASN A 429 9.82 -26.51 -8.61
N GLU A 430 10.48 -25.35 -8.61
CA GLU A 430 10.53 -24.39 -9.73
C GLU A 430 11.98 -23.91 -10.01
N PRO A 431 12.98 -24.81 -10.12
CA PRO A 431 14.39 -24.42 -10.17
C PRO A 431 14.70 -23.50 -11.35
N LYS A 432 14.09 -23.74 -12.52
CA LYS A 432 14.29 -22.92 -13.72
C LYS A 432 13.74 -21.51 -13.54
N MET A 433 12.51 -21.40 -13.03
CA MET A 433 11.88 -20.11 -12.71
C MET A 433 12.73 -19.30 -11.73
N LEU A 434 13.16 -19.93 -10.64
CA LEU A 434 13.95 -19.27 -9.61
C LEU A 434 15.30 -18.81 -10.17
N GLN A 435 15.97 -19.64 -10.98
CA GLN A 435 17.24 -19.28 -11.60
C GLN A 435 17.09 -18.11 -12.57
N ASN A 436 16.07 -18.14 -13.44
CA ASN A 436 15.78 -17.05 -14.38
C ASN A 436 15.50 -15.72 -13.65
N ILE A 437 14.77 -15.75 -12.54
CA ILE A 437 14.54 -14.57 -11.69
C ILE A 437 15.87 -14.05 -11.10
N ILE A 438 16.73 -14.94 -10.61
CA ILE A 438 18.03 -14.56 -10.02
C ILE A 438 18.94 -13.94 -11.09
N ASP A 439 19.02 -14.55 -12.26
CA ASP A 439 19.86 -14.09 -13.37
C ASP A 439 19.40 -12.70 -13.85
N GLU A 440 18.09 -12.49 -13.99
CA GLU A 440 17.56 -11.19 -14.36
C GLU A 440 17.86 -10.11 -13.31
N LYS A 441 17.73 -10.44 -12.01
CA LYS A 441 18.07 -9.50 -10.93
C LYS A 441 19.53 -9.07 -10.93
N TYR A 442 20.44 -9.91 -11.44
CA TYR A 442 21.85 -9.55 -11.59
C TYR A 442 22.14 -8.79 -12.89
N ALA A 443 21.48 -9.17 -13.99
CA ALA A 443 21.71 -8.56 -15.30
C ALA A 443 21.02 -7.20 -15.49
N SER A 444 19.89 -6.96 -14.81
CA SER A 444 19.08 -5.75 -14.99
C SER A 444 19.69 -4.53 -14.28
N GLU A 445 19.62 -3.36 -14.94
CA GLU A 445 19.94 -2.06 -14.33
C GLU A 445 19.08 -1.76 -13.08
N TYR A 446 17.88 -2.34 -13.00
CA TYR A 446 16.96 -2.17 -11.88
C TYR A 446 17.20 -3.17 -10.74
N LYS A 447 18.18 -4.05 -10.89
CA LYS A 447 18.63 -5.03 -9.90
C LYS A 447 17.45 -5.84 -9.36
N HIS A 448 17.37 -6.03 -8.04
CA HIS A 448 16.30 -6.77 -7.36
C HIS A 448 14.87 -6.29 -7.67
N LYS A 449 14.67 -5.02 -8.11
CA LYS A 449 13.34 -4.46 -8.34
C LYS A 449 12.72 -4.88 -9.69
N ILE A 450 13.51 -5.42 -10.62
CA ILE A 450 13.03 -5.78 -11.97
C ILE A 450 11.84 -6.75 -11.95
N THR A 451 11.93 -7.78 -11.11
CA THR A 451 10.89 -8.82 -11.01
C THR A 451 9.55 -8.21 -10.66
N SER A 452 9.44 -7.45 -9.56
CA SER A 452 8.19 -6.78 -9.19
C SER A 452 7.67 -5.82 -10.26
N ARG A 453 8.54 -5.12 -10.99
CA ARG A 453 8.11 -4.25 -12.10
C ARG A 453 7.41 -5.03 -13.22
N ARG A 454 7.92 -6.20 -13.57
CA ARG A 454 7.29 -7.08 -14.56
C ARG A 454 5.98 -7.67 -14.06
N LEU A 455 5.95 -8.10 -12.80
CA LEU A 455 4.73 -8.64 -12.18
C LEU A 455 3.61 -7.59 -12.15
N PHE A 456 3.91 -6.36 -11.74
CA PHE A 456 2.94 -5.26 -11.73
C PHE A 456 2.49 -4.88 -13.14
N ALA A 457 3.39 -4.89 -14.12
CA ALA A 457 3.02 -4.60 -15.51
C ALA A 457 2.04 -5.65 -16.06
N LYS A 458 2.30 -6.94 -15.80
CA LYS A 458 1.41 -8.02 -16.24
C LYS A 458 0.07 -7.99 -15.49
N GLU A 459 0.07 -7.68 -14.20
CA GLU A 459 -1.16 -7.44 -13.44
C GLU A 459 -2.00 -6.33 -14.08
N VAL A 460 -1.41 -5.16 -14.36
CA VAL A 460 -2.14 -4.04 -14.98
C VAL A 460 -2.67 -4.40 -16.37
N GLU A 461 -1.91 -5.15 -17.17
CA GLU A 461 -2.35 -5.67 -18.47
C GLU A 461 -3.62 -6.51 -18.32
N ILE A 462 -3.61 -7.50 -17.42
CA ILE A 462 -4.78 -8.36 -17.13
C ILE A 462 -5.97 -7.53 -16.66
N MET A 463 -5.75 -6.64 -15.67
CA MET A 463 -6.82 -5.84 -15.09
C MET A 463 -7.43 -4.85 -16.09
N THR A 464 -6.62 -4.36 -17.03
CA THR A 464 -7.10 -3.48 -18.11
C THR A 464 -8.10 -4.23 -19.00
N GLU A 465 -7.76 -5.44 -19.45
CA GLU A 465 -8.65 -6.25 -20.30
C GLU A 465 -9.93 -6.68 -19.56
N VAL A 466 -9.82 -7.03 -18.27
CA VAL A 466 -11.01 -7.30 -17.43
C VAL A 466 -11.94 -6.10 -17.39
N VAL A 467 -11.40 -4.90 -17.12
CA VAL A 467 -12.17 -3.67 -17.04
C VAL A 467 -12.79 -3.30 -18.39
N GLU A 468 -12.07 -3.49 -19.49
CA GLU A 468 -12.59 -3.23 -20.84
C GLU A 468 -13.85 -4.07 -21.12
N ILE A 469 -13.82 -5.36 -20.80
CA ILE A 469 -14.97 -6.26 -21.00
C ILE A 469 -16.13 -5.90 -20.07
N LEU A 470 -15.87 -5.61 -18.80
CA LEU A 470 -16.92 -5.20 -17.86
C LEU A 470 -17.58 -3.88 -18.29
N ASN A 471 -16.82 -2.94 -18.84
CA ASN A 471 -17.37 -1.69 -19.37
C ASN A 471 -18.29 -1.92 -20.58
N GLU A 472 -18.03 -2.93 -21.42
CA GLU A 472 -18.95 -3.31 -22.52
C GLU A 472 -20.31 -3.78 -21.99
N ASP A 473 -20.32 -4.38 -20.81
CA ASP A 473 -21.52 -4.79 -20.07
C ASP A 473 -22.14 -3.64 -19.23
N PHE A 474 -21.61 -2.40 -19.32
CA PHE A 474 -21.96 -1.26 -18.46
C PHE A 474 -21.75 -1.50 -16.95
N ILE A 475 -20.82 -2.39 -16.62
CA ILE A 475 -20.43 -2.68 -15.23
C ILE A 475 -19.16 -1.90 -14.91
N TYR A 476 -19.31 -0.79 -14.20
CA TYR A 476 -18.18 0.02 -13.74
C TYR A 476 -17.76 -0.41 -12.33
N VAL A 477 -16.45 -0.55 -12.13
CA VAL A 477 -15.86 -1.15 -10.92
C VAL A 477 -14.81 -0.24 -10.27
N GLY A 478 -14.68 -0.32 -8.95
CA GLY A 478 -13.52 0.22 -8.25
C GLY A 478 -12.29 -0.63 -8.54
N TYR A 479 -11.14 0.00 -8.73
CA TYR A 479 -9.86 -0.67 -9.00
C TYR A 479 -8.93 -0.56 -7.79
N VAL A 480 -8.40 -1.69 -7.32
CA VAL A 480 -7.41 -1.76 -6.25
C VAL A 480 -6.36 -2.81 -6.58
N TYR A 481 -5.40 -2.45 -7.43
CA TYR A 481 -4.32 -3.33 -7.89
C TYR A 481 -4.83 -4.64 -8.52
N ASP A 482 -4.70 -5.76 -7.82
CA ASP A 482 -5.13 -7.10 -8.20
C ASP A 482 -6.58 -7.43 -7.82
N ALA A 483 -7.33 -6.45 -7.30
CA ALA A 483 -8.71 -6.57 -6.89
C ALA A 483 -9.64 -5.53 -7.54
N LEU A 484 -10.91 -5.90 -7.70
CA LEU A 484 -12.00 -5.04 -8.14
C LEU A 484 -13.08 -4.93 -7.07
N ILE A 485 -13.68 -3.76 -6.95
CA ILE A 485 -14.79 -3.48 -6.04
C ILE A 485 -16.04 -3.26 -6.89
N CYS A 486 -17.11 -3.97 -6.61
CA CYS A 486 -18.31 -3.96 -7.45
C CYS A 486 -19.59 -3.99 -6.63
N HIS A 487 -20.70 -3.67 -7.29
CA HIS A 487 -22.03 -3.81 -6.72
C HIS A 487 -22.34 -5.31 -6.49
N PRO A 488 -23.02 -5.70 -5.40
CA PRO A 488 -23.33 -7.11 -5.13
C PRO A 488 -24.02 -7.86 -6.28
N SER A 489 -24.89 -7.19 -7.04
CA SER A 489 -25.58 -7.78 -8.21
C SER A 489 -24.62 -8.24 -9.30
N ASP A 490 -23.47 -7.59 -9.42
CA ASP A 490 -22.53 -7.78 -10.53
C ASP A 490 -21.36 -8.68 -10.12
N ALA A 491 -21.25 -9.03 -8.84
CA ALA A 491 -20.11 -9.75 -8.27
C ALA A 491 -19.79 -11.07 -8.99
N ASN A 492 -20.81 -11.86 -9.33
CA ASN A 492 -20.62 -13.11 -10.07
C ASN A 492 -20.10 -12.88 -11.49
N ARG A 493 -20.61 -11.84 -12.17
CA ARG A 493 -20.17 -11.48 -13.52
C ARG A 493 -18.73 -10.97 -13.50
N VAL A 494 -18.38 -10.11 -12.53
CA VAL A 494 -17.01 -9.63 -12.32
C VAL A 494 -16.06 -10.81 -12.11
N LYS A 495 -16.43 -11.76 -11.24
CA LYS A 495 -15.63 -12.96 -11.00
C LYS A 495 -15.44 -13.79 -12.28
N GLU A 496 -16.52 -14.03 -13.02
CA GLU A 496 -16.49 -14.79 -14.28
C GLU A 496 -15.53 -14.16 -15.30
N VAL A 497 -15.62 -12.84 -15.50
CA VAL A 497 -14.73 -12.12 -16.44
C VAL A 497 -13.29 -12.15 -15.96
N MET A 498 -13.03 -11.93 -14.67
CA MET A 498 -11.69 -12.06 -14.09
C MET A 498 -11.10 -13.46 -14.34
N ASP A 499 -11.85 -14.52 -14.02
CA ASP A 499 -11.42 -15.91 -14.22
C ASP A 499 -11.17 -16.23 -15.71
N SER A 500 -12.03 -15.74 -16.61
CA SER A 500 -11.86 -15.98 -18.05
C SER A 500 -10.60 -15.31 -18.60
N ILE A 501 -10.33 -14.06 -18.20
CA ILE A 501 -9.23 -13.28 -18.76
C ILE A 501 -7.89 -13.71 -18.21
N ILE A 502 -7.81 -14.02 -16.91
CA ILE A 502 -6.55 -14.47 -16.32
C ILE A 502 -6.06 -15.78 -16.97
N LEU A 503 -6.99 -16.70 -17.28
CA LEU A 503 -6.69 -17.95 -17.98
C LEU A 503 -6.30 -17.72 -19.44
N LYS A 504 -7.01 -16.84 -20.17
CA LYS A 504 -6.64 -16.44 -21.54
C LYS A 504 -5.23 -15.86 -21.62
N GLN A 505 -4.82 -15.15 -20.58
CA GLN A 505 -3.49 -14.55 -20.44
C GLN A 505 -2.41 -15.57 -20.02
N GLY A 506 -2.75 -16.86 -19.93
CA GLY A 506 -1.83 -17.94 -19.59
C GLY A 506 -1.45 -17.97 -18.11
N VAL A 507 -2.14 -17.22 -17.25
CA VAL A 507 -1.90 -17.20 -15.81
C VAL A 507 -2.96 -18.05 -15.14
N LYS A 508 -2.58 -19.21 -14.67
CA LYS A 508 -3.51 -20.12 -13.99
C LYS A 508 -3.75 -19.61 -12.58
N THR A 509 -4.84 -18.89 -12.37
CA THR A 509 -5.40 -18.57 -11.06
C THR A 509 -6.88 -18.21 -11.19
N SER A 510 -7.54 -17.92 -10.06
CA SER A 510 -8.95 -17.52 -10.00
C SER A 510 -9.18 -16.39 -9.00
N ALA A 511 -10.22 -15.61 -9.26
CA ALA A 511 -10.74 -14.58 -8.39
C ALA A 511 -11.62 -15.18 -7.28
N LYS A 512 -11.63 -14.53 -6.12
CA LYS A 512 -12.49 -14.85 -4.96
C LYS A 512 -13.29 -13.64 -4.56
N LEU A 513 -14.56 -13.84 -4.18
CA LEU A 513 -15.39 -12.77 -3.67
C LEU A 513 -15.22 -12.66 -2.15
N SER A 514 -15.26 -11.44 -1.62
CA SER A 514 -15.22 -11.18 -0.18
C SER A 514 -16.38 -11.85 0.57
N ASN A 515 -17.52 -12.01 -0.08
CA ASN A 515 -18.73 -12.55 0.53
C ASN A 515 -18.74 -14.09 0.59
N ASP A 516 -17.92 -14.76 -0.22
CA ASP A 516 -17.75 -16.22 -0.19
C ASP A 516 -17.07 -16.66 1.12
N SER A 517 -16.42 -15.74 1.84
CA SER A 517 -15.79 -16.02 3.13
C SER A 517 -16.74 -15.98 4.33
N THR A 518 -18.04 -15.71 4.11
CA THR A 518 -19.04 -15.51 5.17
C THR A 518 -19.91 -16.73 5.50
N GLU A 519 -19.62 -17.93 4.99
CA GLU A 519 -20.21 -19.19 5.53
C GLU A 519 -19.42 -19.76 6.72
N SER A 520 -18.85 -18.90 7.56
CA SER A 520 -18.29 -19.31 8.86
C SER A 520 -18.63 -18.32 9.96
N ILE A 521 -19.92 -18.05 10.17
CA ILE A 521 -20.40 -17.50 11.44
C ILE A 521 -21.55 -18.37 11.96
N SER A 522 -21.23 -19.01 13.09
CA SER A 522 -22.11 -19.53 14.15
C SER A 522 -23.60 -19.59 13.83
N SER A 523 -24.08 -20.78 13.49
CA SER A 523 -25.38 -21.20 14.00
C SER A 523 -25.11 -22.04 15.25
N ASP A 524 -25.40 -21.46 16.41
CA ASP A 524 -25.76 -22.25 17.59
C ASP A 524 -27.07 -22.97 17.25
N VAL A 525 -26.94 -24.05 16.50
CA VAL A 525 -27.97 -25.07 16.37
C VAL A 525 -27.21 -26.38 16.56
N GLU A 526 -27.40 -26.99 17.74
CA GLU A 526 -27.12 -28.41 17.95
C GLU A 526 -27.81 -29.20 16.83
N VAL A 527 -27.06 -29.55 15.80
CA VAL A 527 -27.42 -30.64 14.90
C VAL A 527 -26.28 -31.62 14.98
N ASP A 528 -26.58 -32.73 15.63
CA ASP A 528 -25.75 -33.90 15.86
C ASP A 528 -25.40 -34.59 14.53
N LYS A 529 -24.61 -33.91 13.67
CA LYS A 529 -23.99 -34.52 12.49
C LYS A 529 -22.70 -35.18 12.94
N LYS A 530 -22.70 -36.51 12.86
CA LYS A 530 -21.58 -37.38 13.24
C LYS A 530 -20.42 -37.24 12.25
N TYR A 531 -19.60 -36.20 12.41
CA TYR A 531 -18.35 -36.06 11.68
C TYR A 531 -17.45 -37.27 11.90
N ILE A 532 -16.80 -37.76 10.85
CA ILE A 532 -15.73 -38.75 11.00
C ILE A 532 -14.41 -38.03 11.26
N ARG A 533 -13.59 -38.54 12.19
CA ARG A 533 -12.23 -38.02 12.41
C ARG A 533 -11.25 -38.75 11.52
N VAL A 534 -10.45 -38.00 10.77
CA VAL A 534 -9.48 -38.53 9.80
C VAL A 534 -8.11 -37.90 10.09
N ASP A 535 -7.10 -38.74 10.32
CA ASP A 535 -5.71 -38.27 10.39
C ASP A 535 -5.27 -37.83 8.98
N VAL A 536 -4.64 -36.66 8.86
CA VAL A 536 -4.15 -36.13 7.58
C VAL A 536 -3.23 -37.11 6.84
N LYS A 537 -2.52 -37.98 7.58
CA LYS A 537 -1.66 -39.03 7.01
C LYS A 537 -2.40 -40.09 6.21
N LEU A 538 -3.71 -40.21 6.41
CA LEU A 538 -4.56 -41.16 5.69
C LEU A 538 -5.15 -40.53 4.41
N ILE A 539 -4.82 -39.28 4.10
CA ILE A 539 -5.36 -38.55 2.96
C ILE A 539 -4.43 -38.67 1.75
N ASN A 540 -5.00 -39.11 0.64
CA ASN A 540 -4.37 -39.25 -0.65
C ASN A 540 -4.58 -37.96 -1.46
N PHE A 541 -3.47 -37.35 -1.86
CA PHE A 541 -3.45 -36.13 -2.68
C PHE A 541 -2.85 -36.39 -4.08
N ASP A 542 -2.71 -37.67 -4.46
CA ASP A 542 -2.14 -38.03 -5.76
C ASP A 542 -3.10 -37.60 -6.88
N ILE A 543 -2.55 -36.87 -7.86
CA ILE A 543 -3.31 -36.33 -9.00
C ILE A 543 -4.00 -37.44 -9.80
N ARG A 544 -3.46 -38.67 -9.79
CA ARG A 544 -4.06 -39.82 -10.47
C ARG A 544 -5.36 -40.24 -9.82
N ILE A 545 -5.44 -40.20 -8.49
CA ILE A 545 -6.67 -40.49 -7.76
C ILE A 545 -7.67 -39.37 -8.00
N ARG A 546 -7.22 -38.11 -8.02
CA ARG A 546 -8.10 -36.98 -8.37
C ARG A 546 -8.71 -37.17 -9.76
N SER A 547 -7.91 -37.48 -10.77
CA SER A 547 -8.38 -37.71 -12.13
C SER A 547 -9.35 -38.89 -12.21
N MET A 548 -9.08 -39.98 -11.48
CA MET A 548 -9.95 -41.15 -11.42
C MET A 548 -11.33 -40.81 -10.84
N VAL A 549 -11.37 -40.11 -9.70
CA VAL A 549 -12.64 -39.72 -9.04
C VAL A 549 -13.42 -38.71 -9.90
N LEU A 550 -12.73 -37.76 -10.55
CA LEU A 550 -13.38 -36.83 -11.48
C LEU A 550 -13.94 -37.53 -12.72
N GLU A 551 -13.27 -38.57 -13.22
CA GLU A 551 -13.77 -39.36 -14.34
C GLU A 551 -15.04 -40.13 -13.98
N GLU A 552 -15.14 -40.68 -12.76
CA GLU A 552 -16.36 -41.31 -12.23
C GLU A 552 -17.51 -40.29 -12.15
N ILE A 553 -17.26 -39.11 -11.57
CA ILE A 553 -18.26 -38.02 -11.49
C ILE A 553 -18.74 -37.61 -12.88
N ASN A 554 -17.82 -37.44 -13.84
CA ASN A 554 -18.13 -37.04 -15.21
C ASN A 554 -18.90 -38.10 -16.01
N LYS A 555 -18.77 -39.39 -15.64
CA LYS A 555 -19.59 -40.48 -16.18
C LYS A 555 -21.00 -40.53 -15.59
N GLY A 556 -21.28 -39.68 -14.61
CA GLY A 556 -22.55 -39.63 -13.89
C GLY A 556 -22.62 -40.61 -12.71
N ASP A 557 -21.48 -41.17 -12.28
CA ASP A 557 -21.45 -42.01 -11.09
C ASP A 557 -21.67 -41.16 -9.82
N GLU A 558 -22.51 -41.65 -8.91
CA GLU A 558 -22.81 -40.97 -7.66
C GLU A 558 -21.65 -41.16 -6.67
N VAL A 559 -20.88 -40.10 -6.44
CA VAL A 559 -19.79 -40.08 -5.47
C VAL A 559 -20.25 -39.38 -4.18
N VAL A 560 -20.32 -40.13 -3.08
CA VAL A 560 -20.81 -39.61 -1.79
C VAL A 560 -19.65 -39.23 -0.88
N PHE A 561 -19.45 -37.92 -0.68
CA PHE A 561 -18.53 -37.38 0.30
C PHE A 561 -19.17 -37.34 1.70
N LYS A 562 -18.38 -37.58 2.74
CA LYS A 562 -18.81 -37.59 4.15
C LYS A 562 -18.16 -36.47 4.93
N ASP A 563 -18.94 -35.76 5.75
CA ASP A 563 -18.44 -34.69 6.63
C ASP A 563 -17.35 -35.24 7.58
N ALA A 564 -16.18 -34.59 7.57
CA ALA A 564 -15.00 -35.03 8.29
C ALA A 564 -14.28 -33.88 9.03
N ILE A 565 -13.66 -34.25 10.16
CA ILE A 565 -12.69 -33.44 10.88
C ILE A 565 -11.32 -34.05 10.59
N ILE A 566 -10.49 -33.31 9.89
CA ILE A 566 -9.14 -33.70 9.50
C ILE A 566 -8.17 -33.19 10.56
N GLU A 567 -7.44 -34.10 11.21
CA GLU A 567 -6.53 -33.80 12.31
C GLU A 567 -5.07 -33.86 11.84
N PHE A 568 -4.30 -32.82 12.16
CA PHE A 568 -2.88 -32.71 11.84
C PHE A 568 -2.00 -33.10 13.04
N GLU A 569 -0.71 -33.33 12.81
CA GLU A 569 0.24 -33.72 13.87
C GLU A 569 0.33 -32.71 15.02
N ASP A 570 0.09 -31.42 14.74
CA ASP A 570 0.09 -30.34 15.72
C ASP A 570 -1.26 -30.18 16.46
N LYS A 571 -2.20 -31.12 16.25
CA LYS A 571 -3.57 -31.12 16.77
C LYS A 571 -4.47 -30.01 16.24
N SER A 572 -4.04 -29.27 15.21
CA SER A 572 -4.95 -28.41 14.46
C SER A 572 -5.97 -29.26 13.69
N THR A 573 -7.14 -28.70 13.46
CA THR A 573 -8.26 -29.39 12.82
C THR A 573 -8.81 -28.61 11.64
N PHE A 574 -9.12 -29.31 10.55
CA PHE A 574 -9.73 -28.76 9.35
C PHE A 574 -11.04 -29.48 9.03
N TYR A 575 -12.08 -28.73 8.68
CA TYR A 575 -13.39 -29.29 8.34
C TYR A 575 -13.54 -29.35 6.82
N ASP A 576 -13.81 -30.54 6.30
CA ASP A 576 -14.05 -30.80 4.88
C ASP A 576 -14.92 -32.04 4.74
N LYS A 577 -15.31 -32.41 3.52
CA LYS A 577 -15.86 -33.73 3.26
C LYS A 577 -14.79 -34.64 2.67
N VAL A 578 -14.84 -35.93 3.01
CA VAL A 578 -13.92 -36.94 2.47
C VAL A 578 -14.67 -38.02 1.72
N LEU A 579 -14.05 -38.50 0.65
CA LEU A 579 -14.43 -39.72 -0.03
C LEU A 579 -13.42 -40.81 0.36
N ARG A 580 -13.92 -41.97 0.77
CA ARG A 580 -13.07 -43.13 1.01
C ARG A 580 -12.70 -43.77 -0.32
N ILE A 581 -11.41 -43.96 -0.56
CA ILE A 581 -10.88 -44.56 -1.78
C ILE A 581 -10.16 -45.87 -1.47
N TYR A 582 -9.88 -46.65 -2.51
CA TYR A 582 -8.98 -47.79 -2.45
C TYR A 582 -7.87 -47.62 -3.49
N ASP A 583 -6.71 -47.14 -3.04
CA ASP A 583 -5.52 -47.02 -3.89
C ASP A 583 -4.66 -48.29 -3.75
N ARG A 584 -4.50 -49.03 -4.86
CA ARG A 584 -3.65 -50.25 -4.89
C ARG A 584 -2.16 -49.94 -4.73
N ILE A 585 -1.74 -48.70 -4.98
CA ILE A 585 -0.35 -48.27 -4.93
C ILE A 585 -0.02 -47.70 -3.55
N ASN A 586 -0.94 -46.94 -2.95
CA ASN A 586 -0.81 -46.41 -1.60
C ASN A 586 -1.99 -46.86 -0.72
N PRO A 587 -2.04 -48.14 -0.30
CA PRO A 587 -3.18 -48.68 0.43
C PRO A 587 -3.39 -48.05 1.82
N GLU A 588 -2.35 -47.40 2.36
CA GLU A 588 -2.39 -46.66 3.63
C GLU A 588 -3.08 -45.28 3.50
N LEU A 589 -3.25 -44.77 2.27
CA LEU A 589 -3.93 -43.50 1.99
C LEU A 589 -5.37 -43.78 1.54
N ILE A 590 -6.28 -43.68 2.49
CA ILE A 590 -7.63 -44.26 2.41
C ILE A 590 -8.69 -43.21 2.07
N TYR A 591 -8.37 -41.92 2.15
CA TYR A 591 -9.33 -40.82 1.95
C TYR A 591 -8.85 -39.83 0.90
N VAL A 592 -9.76 -39.17 0.20
CA VAL A 592 -9.51 -37.94 -0.56
C VAL A 592 -10.46 -36.87 -0.06
N ILE A 593 -10.05 -35.61 -0.09
CA ILE A 593 -10.91 -34.50 0.36
C ILE A 593 -11.68 -33.89 -0.81
N GLU A 594 -12.94 -33.52 -0.58
CA GLU A 594 -13.85 -32.94 -1.56
C GLU A 594 -13.25 -31.67 -2.18
N SER A 595 -12.66 -30.80 -1.36
CA SER A 595 -12.00 -29.58 -1.83
C SER A 595 -10.78 -29.83 -2.73
N HIS A 596 -10.15 -31.02 -2.65
CA HIS A 596 -9.07 -31.43 -3.55
C HIS A 596 -9.62 -31.97 -4.88
N ILE A 597 -10.80 -32.61 -4.86
CA ILE A 597 -11.46 -33.14 -6.05
C ILE A 597 -12.18 -32.03 -6.83
N LEU A 598 -13.09 -31.31 -6.16
CA LEU A 598 -14.12 -30.45 -6.77
C LEU A 598 -13.75 -28.96 -6.88
N ASN A 599 -12.62 -28.50 -6.35
CA ASN A 599 -12.21 -27.12 -6.63
C ASN A 599 -11.96 -26.94 -8.14
N PRO A 600 -12.66 -26.00 -8.80
CA PRO A 600 -12.65 -25.89 -10.24
C PRO A 600 -11.30 -25.33 -10.72
N LEU A 601 -10.49 -26.19 -11.33
CA LEU A 601 -9.80 -25.82 -12.55
C LEU A 601 -10.72 -26.33 -13.66
N ASN A 602 -11.60 -25.47 -14.19
CA ASN A 602 -12.38 -25.87 -15.37
C ASN A 602 -11.42 -26.00 -16.56
N ASN A 603 -11.66 -27.08 -17.31
CA ASN A 603 -10.94 -27.61 -18.48
C ASN A 603 -10.28 -26.60 -19.41
#